data_AF-L1MB30-F1
#
_entry.id   AF-L1MB30-F1
#
_cell.length_a   1.000
_cell.length_b   1.000
_cell.length_c   1.000
_cell.angle_alpha   90.00
_cell.angle_beta   90.00
_cell.angle_gamma   90.00
#
_symmetry.space_group_name_H-M   'P 1'
#
loop_
_entity.id
_entity.type
_entity.pdbx_description
1 polymer ?
#
loop_
_entity_poly.entity_id
_entity_poly.type
_entity_poly.pdbx_seq_one_letter_code
_entity_poly.pdbx_strand_id
1 'polypeptide(L)'
;MNAPAQWHIAVDFGTSNSAAAHTAPMTGAVETLPLSHRSNLIPSAVFVQADGAIHCGDSAISLGRRDPSRLVPAPKRYIGHDQVQVAGQDVPLNALIGAVLYGVLERGRAQHSGENPTTVTLTHPESWSVHNVDMLLSAAATVGLSKDTIRTISEPRAAAIHYAAQQHIPAGSHVAVFDFGGGTLDIAVLRAEQNGDFSVVAAKGDNTLGGRTIDNVLYRWVLDQVEHNDPDTADELKSAEVSVMHSLDQSIREAKEMLSDTSSATITVSTPRGEHDFLITRDEFNTLIDKVVGRAVELTQAALSQAGVDKSTPIYMTGGSSRIPYVQNRLGEVGTVMTLDDPKTVVARGALAATMMGFTEGSGQVTATKSQQPNNPFGVGPGTVGAAQAASQGQQGAGQAAQGAQGAGQGQQNTGTDQNPPQRHRASAAGNRVATALSGIPTRKKVISGAVAVALLLMVFMTYQFFWGTTMVTKVNTTAADTGIPLTERYDTASQFLPEKTLQAMQDCYGEGSEKSEDLTVVTIYKCGLEGMSDSPKLGSSTIYNMYWIPGDDAKEARDRFEAGKANKAPQKERIQKSFRNTPEVGYALNENGAGYAYAYYPRQKFTLYFEATYDATPDQVKELTKYLGWTS
;
A
#
# COMPACT_ATOMS: atom_id res chain seq x y z
N MET A 1 20.18 16.68 -41.41
CA MET A 1 19.07 16.42 -40.48
C MET A 1 19.47 17.06 -39.18
N ASN A 2 18.60 17.84 -38.54
CA ASN A 2 18.87 18.29 -37.18
C ASN A 2 18.77 17.07 -36.25
N ALA A 3 19.42 17.11 -35.08
CA ALA A 3 19.12 16.14 -34.04
C ALA A 3 17.64 16.25 -33.63
N PRO A 4 16.98 15.14 -33.25
CA PRO A 4 15.65 15.20 -32.64
C PRO A 4 15.65 16.15 -31.45
N ALA A 5 14.54 16.86 -31.25
CA ALA A 5 14.44 17.84 -30.16
C ALA A 5 14.41 17.08 -28.83
N GLN A 6 15.46 17.26 -28.01
CA GLN A 6 15.53 16.65 -26.69
C GLN A 6 14.36 17.14 -25.84
N TRP A 7 13.46 16.22 -25.49
CA TRP A 7 12.32 16.49 -24.65
C TRP A 7 12.43 15.73 -23.33
N HIS A 8 11.88 16.31 -22.28
CA HIS A 8 11.95 15.81 -20.92
C HIS A 8 10.54 15.75 -20.35
N ILE A 9 10.29 14.80 -19.45
CA ILE A 9 9.01 14.61 -18.77
C ILE A 9 9.24 14.43 -17.28
N ALA A 10 8.39 15.04 -16.47
CA ALA A 10 8.25 14.72 -15.07
C ALA A 10 6.87 14.10 -14.81
N VAL A 11 6.82 13.03 -14.02
CA VAL A 11 5.60 12.29 -13.70
C VAL A 11 5.40 12.33 -12.19
N ASP A 12 4.26 12.87 -11.80
CA ASP A 12 3.75 12.77 -10.44
C ASP A 12 2.89 11.52 -10.31
N PHE A 13 3.43 10.50 -9.66
CA PHE A 13 2.73 9.24 -9.40
C PHE A 13 1.93 9.36 -8.09
N GLY A 14 0.78 10.02 -8.14
CA GLY A 14 -0.11 10.19 -6.99
C GLY A 14 -0.93 8.94 -6.65
N THR A 15 -1.45 8.87 -5.42
CA THR A 15 -2.18 7.69 -4.88
C THR A 15 -3.52 7.40 -5.57
N SER A 16 -4.15 8.42 -6.18
CA SER A 16 -5.49 8.30 -6.82
C SER A 16 -5.47 8.68 -8.29
N ASN A 17 -4.66 9.67 -8.67
CA ASN A 17 -4.41 10.09 -10.04
C ASN A 17 -2.91 10.35 -10.19
N SER A 18 -2.38 10.15 -11.39
CA SER A 18 -1.06 10.62 -11.78
C SER A 18 -1.20 11.86 -12.67
N ALA A 19 -0.25 12.78 -12.54
CA ALA A 19 -0.12 13.97 -13.38
C ALA A 19 1.25 13.95 -14.09
N ALA A 20 1.40 14.75 -15.14
CA ALA A 20 2.68 14.90 -15.80
C ALA A 20 2.88 16.31 -16.36
N ALA A 21 4.16 16.70 -16.48
CA ALA A 21 4.58 17.88 -17.22
C ALA A 21 5.67 17.49 -18.20
N HIS A 22 5.71 18.15 -19.37
CA HIS A 22 6.71 17.92 -20.40
C HIS A 22 7.26 19.24 -20.96
N THR A 23 8.43 19.18 -21.57
CA THR A 23 8.97 20.31 -22.36
C THR A 23 8.24 20.36 -23.70
N ALA A 24 7.47 21.42 -23.95
CA ALA A 24 6.57 21.47 -25.10
C ALA A 24 7.31 21.42 -26.46
N PRO A 25 6.81 20.65 -27.47
CA PRO A 25 7.56 20.33 -28.70
C PRO A 25 8.06 21.51 -29.54
N MET A 26 7.40 22.68 -29.46
CA MET A 26 7.71 23.85 -30.28
C MET A 26 8.44 24.98 -29.55
N THR A 27 8.34 25.03 -28.21
CA THR A 27 8.80 26.16 -27.39
C THR A 27 9.86 25.75 -26.36
N GLY A 28 9.95 24.46 -26.02
CA GLY A 28 10.75 23.97 -24.89
C GLY A 28 10.19 24.35 -23.51
N ALA A 29 9.03 25.01 -23.44
CA ALA A 29 8.45 25.49 -22.18
C ALA A 29 7.94 24.34 -21.29
N VAL A 30 7.91 24.57 -19.98
CA VAL A 30 7.35 23.63 -18.98
C VAL A 30 5.82 23.71 -19.03
N GLU A 31 5.21 22.75 -19.71
CA GLU A 31 3.75 22.65 -19.89
C GLU A 31 3.21 21.37 -19.22
N THR A 32 1.97 21.42 -18.71
CA THR A 32 1.29 20.22 -18.20
C THR A 32 0.89 19.33 -19.37
N LEU A 33 1.23 18.05 -19.31
CA LEU A 33 0.89 17.07 -20.36
C LEU A 33 -0.58 16.62 -20.21
N PRO A 34 -1.45 16.81 -21.22
CA PRO A 34 -2.80 16.24 -21.22
C PRO A 34 -2.77 14.71 -21.29
N LEU A 35 -3.23 14.04 -20.23
CA LEU A 35 -3.19 12.57 -20.11
C LEU A 35 -4.47 11.87 -20.59
N SER A 36 -5.58 12.62 -20.73
CA SER A 36 -6.83 12.15 -21.32
C SER A 36 -7.48 13.25 -22.18
N HIS A 37 -8.53 12.92 -22.93
CA HIS A 37 -9.28 13.89 -23.76
C HIS A 37 -10.04 14.97 -22.96
N ARG A 38 -10.10 14.87 -21.61
CA ARG A 38 -10.88 15.76 -20.75
C ARG A 38 -10.15 16.24 -19.49
N SER A 39 -8.93 15.78 -19.26
CA SER A 39 -8.20 16.03 -18.01
C SER A 39 -6.68 15.90 -18.20
N ASN A 40 -5.94 16.71 -17.46
CA ASN A 40 -4.49 16.67 -17.31
C ASN A 40 -4.00 15.49 -16.45
N LEU A 41 -4.92 14.63 -16.02
CA LEU A 41 -4.70 13.54 -15.08
C LEU A 41 -5.09 12.19 -15.72
N ILE A 42 -4.47 11.12 -15.23
CA ILE A 42 -4.89 9.73 -15.46
C ILE A 42 -5.15 9.07 -14.11
N PRO A 43 -6.22 8.26 -13.93
CA PRO A 43 -6.41 7.51 -12.69
C PRO A 43 -5.22 6.59 -12.40
N SER A 44 -4.73 6.61 -11.15
CA SER A 44 -3.66 5.71 -10.68
C SER A 44 -4.22 4.32 -10.35
N ALA A 45 -4.93 3.73 -11.31
CA ALA A 45 -5.60 2.45 -11.21
C ALA A 45 -5.15 1.53 -12.35
N VAL A 46 -5.08 0.23 -12.07
CA VAL A 46 -4.72 -0.80 -13.06
C VAL A 46 -5.65 -2.01 -12.98
N PHE A 47 -5.85 -2.68 -14.11
CA PHE A 47 -6.69 -3.87 -14.23
C PHE A 47 -5.91 -5.00 -14.89
N VAL A 48 -5.81 -6.16 -14.23
CA VAL A 48 -5.01 -7.30 -14.68
C VAL A 48 -5.89 -8.36 -15.34
N GLN A 49 -5.82 -8.48 -16.66
CA GLN A 49 -6.53 -9.49 -17.43
C GLN A 49 -6.08 -10.93 -17.10
N ALA A 50 -6.89 -11.91 -17.47
CA ALA A 50 -6.62 -13.33 -17.20
C ALA A 50 -5.45 -13.92 -18.01
N ASP A 51 -4.94 -13.20 -19.01
CA ASP A 51 -3.72 -13.49 -19.78
C ASP A 51 -2.49 -12.72 -19.28
N GLY A 52 -2.63 -11.94 -18.20
CA GLY A 52 -1.58 -11.10 -17.62
C GLY A 52 -1.45 -9.70 -18.23
N ALA A 53 -2.25 -9.33 -19.23
CA ALA A 53 -2.23 -7.98 -19.79
C ALA A 53 -2.76 -6.94 -18.77
N ILE A 54 -2.00 -5.87 -18.55
CA ILE A 54 -2.33 -4.83 -17.57
C ILE A 54 -2.84 -3.57 -18.29
N HIS A 55 -4.07 -3.16 -18.00
CA HIS A 55 -4.64 -1.86 -18.40
C HIS A 55 -4.42 -0.84 -17.30
N CYS A 56 -4.36 0.44 -17.63
CA CYS A 56 -4.25 1.54 -16.66
C CYS A 56 -5.28 2.66 -16.93
N GLY A 57 -5.46 3.56 -15.96
CA GLY A 57 -6.31 4.75 -16.10
C GLY A 57 -7.80 4.45 -16.25
N ASP A 58 -8.49 5.26 -17.06
CA ASP A 58 -9.94 5.13 -17.29
C ASP A 58 -10.34 3.74 -17.83
N SER A 59 -9.47 3.13 -18.65
CA SER A 59 -9.64 1.76 -19.15
C SER A 59 -9.67 0.75 -18.01
N ALA A 60 -8.78 0.90 -17.02
CA ALA A 60 -8.76 0.03 -15.84
C ALA A 60 -10.04 0.17 -15.01
N ILE A 61 -10.50 1.40 -14.75
CA ILE A 61 -11.77 1.65 -14.03
C ILE A 61 -12.96 1.04 -14.79
N SER A 62 -13.04 1.23 -16.11
CA SER A 62 -14.13 0.72 -16.97
C SER A 62 -14.14 -0.82 -17.10
N LEU A 63 -12.99 -1.47 -16.97
CA LEU A 63 -12.88 -2.93 -16.84
C LEU A 63 -13.23 -3.41 -15.42
N GLY A 64 -12.71 -2.73 -14.40
CA GLY A 64 -12.92 -3.03 -12.98
C GLY A 64 -14.38 -2.99 -12.55
N ARG A 65 -15.22 -2.13 -13.14
CA ARG A 65 -16.68 -2.14 -12.96
C ARG A 65 -17.37 -3.47 -13.32
N ARG A 66 -16.72 -4.35 -14.08
CA ARG A 66 -17.25 -5.67 -14.49
C ARG A 66 -16.56 -6.86 -13.83
N ASP A 67 -15.30 -6.71 -13.43
CA ASP A 67 -14.58 -7.68 -12.60
C ASP A 67 -13.73 -6.94 -11.54
N PRO A 68 -14.34 -6.54 -10.40
CA PRO A 68 -13.63 -5.82 -9.35
C PRO A 68 -12.45 -6.60 -8.75
N SER A 69 -12.45 -7.95 -8.86
CA SER A 69 -11.36 -8.79 -8.33
C SER A 69 -10.02 -8.60 -9.05
N ARG A 70 -10.06 -7.97 -10.24
CA ARG A 70 -8.91 -7.67 -11.11
C ARG A 70 -8.45 -6.22 -11.06
N LEU A 71 -9.18 -5.35 -10.35
CA LEU A 71 -8.87 -3.94 -10.24
C LEU A 71 -7.96 -3.68 -9.04
N VAL A 72 -6.80 -3.07 -9.27
CA VAL A 72 -5.97 -2.46 -8.24
C VAL A 72 -6.13 -0.94 -8.36
N PRO A 73 -7.03 -0.31 -7.58
CA PRO A 73 -7.43 1.08 -7.81
C PRO A 73 -6.43 2.14 -7.29
N ALA A 74 -5.35 1.73 -6.63
CA ALA A 74 -4.32 2.62 -6.08
C ALA A 74 -2.98 1.89 -5.79
N PRO A 75 -2.17 1.50 -6.80
CA PRO A 75 -0.93 0.75 -6.59
C PRO A 75 0.09 1.43 -5.65
N LYS A 76 0.13 2.78 -5.57
CA LYS A 76 1.02 3.51 -4.61
C LYS A 76 0.80 3.08 -3.15
N ARG A 77 -0.38 2.55 -2.79
CA ARG A 77 -0.66 2.05 -1.42
C ARG A 77 0.10 0.78 -1.05
N TYR A 78 0.58 0.01 -2.03
CA TYR A 78 1.27 -1.27 -1.80
C TYR A 78 2.80 -1.09 -1.73
N ILE A 79 3.30 0.13 -1.86
CA ILE A 79 4.72 0.47 -1.66
C ILE A 79 5.17 -0.01 -0.27
N GLY A 80 6.26 -0.78 -0.25
CA GLY A 80 6.67 -1.60 0.90
C GLY A 80 6.42 -3.11 0.71
N HIS A 81 5.67 -3.52 -0.33
CA HIS A 81 5.51 -4.91 -0.74
C HIS A 81 6.10 -5.18 -2.14
N ASP A 82 6.70 -6.36 -2.35
CA ASP A 82 7.19 -6.78 -3.67
C ASP A 82 6.05 -7.13 -4.66
N GLN A 83 4.92 -7.61 -4.14
CA GLN A 83 3.84 -8.26 -4.90
C GLN A 83 2.46 -7.87 -4.38
N VAL A 84 1.43 -8.00 -5.22
CA VAL A 84 0.02 -7.75 -4.88
C VAL A 84 -0.83 -8.96 -5.33
N GLN A 85 -1.74 -9.43 -4.47
CA GLN A 85 -2.75 -10.42 -4.86
C GLN A 85 -3.79 -9.76 -5.77
N VAL A 86 -3.94 -10.26 -7.01
CA VAL A 86 -4.95 -9.79 -7.97
C VAL A 86 -5.68 -11.01 -8.56
N ALA A 87 -7.00 -11.11 -8.33
CA ALA A 87 -7.82 -12.27 -8.70
C ALA A 87 -7.23 -13.65 -8.32
N GLY A 88 -6.49 -13.74 -7.21
CA GLY A 88 -5.82 -14.95 -6.76
C GLY A 88 -4.52 -15.27 -7.50
N GLN A 89 -3.85 -14.27 -8.08
CA GLN A 89 -2.53 -14.37 -8.70
C GLN A 89 -1.56 -13.35 -8.11
N ASP A 90 -0.30 -13.75 -8.01
CA ASP A 90 0.82 -12.97 -7.46
C ASP A 90 1.34 -12.03 -8.57
N VAL A 91 1.06 -10.73 -8.47
CA VAL A 91 1.46 -9.74 -9.49
C VAL A 91 2.52 -8.77 -8.95
N PRO A 92 3.70 -8.62 -9.61
CA PRO A 92 4.76 -7.73 -9.15
C PRO A 92 4.32 -6.27 -9.06
N LEU A 93 4.62 -5.61 -7.93
CA LEU A 93 4.21 -4.22 -7.71
C LEU A 93 4.87 -3.27 -8.73
N ASN A 94 6.14 -3.51 -9.06
CA ASN A 94 6.85 -2.75 -10.08
C ASN A 94 6.17 -2.82 -11.46
N ALA A 95 5.55 -3.95 -11.83
CA ALA A 95 4.78 -4.08 -13.07
C ALA A 95 3.43 -3.34 -13.01
N LEU A 96 2.76 -3.32 -11.85
CA LEU A 96 1.52 -2.56 -11.64
C LEU A 96 1.76 -1.04 -11.70
N ILE A 97 2.81 -0.55 -11.05
CA ILE A 97 3.23 0.86 -11.12
C ILE A 97 3.74 1.17 -12.54
N GLY A 98 4.52 0.26 -13.13
CA GLY A 98 5.03 0.35 -14.48
C GLY A 98 3.92 0.52 -15.51
N ALA A 99 2.79 -0.19 -15.40
CA ALA A 99 1.66 0.00 -16.31
C ALA A 99 1.06 1.43 -16.26
N VAL A 100 1.06 2.09 -15.10
CA VAL A 100 0.66 3.50 -14.98
C VAL A 100 1.69 4.42 -15.62
N LEU A 101 2.99 4.23 -15.33
CA LEU A 101 4.08 5.01 -15.90
C LEU A 101 4.14 4.87 -17.44
N TYR A 102 3.99 3.65 -17.98
CA TYR A 102 3.87 3.38 -19.40
C TYR A 102 2.67 4.13 -20.00
N GLY A 103 1.52 4.08 -19.32
CA GLY A 103 0.33 4.84 -19.67
C GLY A 103 0.64 6.32 -19.89
N VAL A 104 1.31 6.97 -18.94
CA VAL A 104 1.74 8.37 -19.02
C VAL A 104 2.75 8.61 -20.16
N LEU A 105 3.80 7.78 -20.23
CA LEU A 105 4.88 7.92 -21.22
C LEU A 105 4.38 7.81 -22.66
N GLU A 106 3.40 6.95 -22.93
CA GLU A 106 2.76 6.86 -24.26
C GLU A 106 2.04 8.15 -24.67
N ARG A 107 1.46 8.92 -23.73
CA ARG A 107 0.84 10.22 -24.04
C ARG A 107 1.90 11.28 -24.33
N GLY A 108 3.01 11.25 -23.60
CA GLY A 108 4.17 12.10 -23.88
C GLY A 108 4.77 11.80 -25.26
N ARG A 109 5.08 10.52 -25.55
CA ARG A 109 5.53 10.03 -26.86
C ARG A 109 4.58 10.46 -27.98
N ALA A 110 3.26 10.35 -27.79
CA ALA A 110 2.27 10.74 -28.81
C ALA A 110 2.31 12.24 -29.16
N GLN A 111 2.71 13.11 -28.23
CA GLN A 111 2.91 14.54 -28.50
C GLN A 111 4.31 14.86 -29.05
N HIS A 112 5.29 13.98 -28.81
CA HIS A 112 6.66 14.08 -29.31
C HIS A 112 6.95 13.11 -30.48
N SER A 113 6.02 12.97 -31.42
CA SER A 113 6.18 12.19 -32.68
C SER A 113 6.57 10.71 -32.50
N GLY A 114 6.35 10.13 -31.31
CA GLY A 114 6.76 8.77 -30.94
C GLY A 114 8.17 8.65 -30.35
N GLU A 115 8.91 9.75 -30.20
CA GLU A 115 10.28 9.73 -29.69
C GLU A 115 10.35 9.53 -28.18
N ASN A 116 11.39 8.85 -27.69
CA ASN A 116 11.60 8.66 -26.25
C ASN A 116 12.08 9.95 -25.56
N PRO A 117 11.68 10.19 -24.29
CA PRO A 117 12.18 11.32 -23.53
C PRO A 117 13.67 11.14 -23.20
N THR A 118 14.40 12.26 -23.21
CA THR A 118 15.80 12.37 -22.79
C THR A 118 15.94 12.26 -21.28
N THR A 119 14.90 12.62 -20.51
CA THR A 119 14.85 12.44 -19.06
C THR A 119 13.41 12.18 -18.59
N VAL A 120 13.25 11.25 -17.65
CA VAL A 120 12.01 10.93 -16.95
C VAL A 120 12.25 11.15 -15.46
N THR A 121 11.72 12.26 -14.93
CA THR A 121 11.80 12.58 -13.49
C THR A 121 10.55 12.05 -12.79
N LEU A 122 10.72 11.34 -11.69
CA LEU A 122 9.63 10.75 -10.91
C LEU A 122 9.57 11.41 -9.53
N THR A 123 8.38 11.79 -9.07
CA THR A 123 8.21 12.33 -7.72
C THR A 123 7.88 11.24 -6.70
N HIS A 124 8.26 11.47 -5.45
CA HIS A 124 7.93 10.62 -4.30
C HIS A 124 7.74 11.46 -3.03
N PRO A 125 7.00 10.98 -2.02
CA PRO A 125 6.95 11.65 -0.72
C PRO A 125 8.33 11.74 -0.07
N GLU A 126 8.58 12.82 0.68
CA GLU A 126 9.81 13.02 1.46
C GLU A 126 9.99 11.95 2.56
N SER A 127 8.86 11.38 3.02
CA SER A 127 8.77 10.37 4.07
C SER A 127 9.17 8.95 3.63
N TRP A 128 9.47 8.72 2.34
CA TRP A 128 9.79 7.40 1.80
C TRP A 128 11.23 6.96 2.08
N SER A 129 11.40 5.67 2.39
CA SER A 129 12.70 5.02 2.49
C SER A 129 13.36 4.85 1.11
N VAL A 130 14.68 4.63 1.08
CA VAL A 130 15.42 4.32 -0.15
C VAL A 130 14.77 3.15 -0.90
N HIS A 131 14.37 2.08 -0.19
CA HIS A 131 13.69 0.93 -0.78
C HIS A 131 12.36 1.28 -1.48
N ASN A 132 11.57 2.20 -0.92
CA ASN A 132 10.32 2.65 -1.54
C ASN A 132 10.59 3.45 -2.84
N VAL A 133 11.65 4.24 -2.87
CA VAL A 133 12.11 4.94 -4.07
C VAL A 133 12.69 3.95 -5.10
N ASP A 134 13.47 2.95 -4.67
CA ASP A 134 13.99 1.88 -5.52
C ASP A 134 12.88 1.05 -6.18
N MET A 135 11.74 0.87 -5.51
CA MET A 135 10.55 0.23 -6.10
C MET A 135 9.96 1.06 -7.25
N LEU A 136 9.89 2.39 -7.09
CA LEU A 136 9.45 3.32 -8.13
C LEU A 136 10.45 3.40 -9.31
N LEU A 137 11.75 3.44 -9.02
CA LEU A 137 12.83 3.35 -10.02
C LEU A 137 12.77 2.00 -10.78
N SER A 138 12.48 0.90 -10.08
CA SER A 138 12.32 -0.43 -10.68
C SER A 138 11.09 -0.51 -11.58
N ALA A 139 9.98 0.13 -11.20
CA ALA A 139 8.79 0.24 -12.05
C ALA A 139 9.06 1.01 -13.34
N ALA A 140 9.85 2.09 -13.27
CA ALA A 140 10.29 2.83 -14.45
C ALA A 140 11.25 2.02 -15.34
N ALA A 141 12.06 1.11 -14.76
CA ALA A 141 12.86 0.17 -15.53
C ALA A 141 12.01 -0.89 -16.27
N THR A 142 10.88 -1.35 -15.71
CA THR A 142 10.02 -2.35 -16.40
C THR A 142 9.40 -1.84 -17.72
N VAL A 143 9.33 -0.51 -17.91
CA VAL A 143 8.74 0.11 -19.12
C VAL A 143 9.79 0.48 -20.18
N GLY A 144 11.02 -0.05 -20.06
CA GLY A 144 12.06 0.06 -21.07
C GLY A 144 12.88 1.36 -21.05
N LEU A 145 12.85 2.11 -19.94
CA LEU A 145 13.73 3.27 -19.75
C LEU A 145 15.14 2.83 -19.31
N SER A 146 16.19 3.52 -19.78
CA SER A 146 17.54 3.33 -19.23
C SER A 146 17.65 3.97 -17.86
N LYS A 147 18.46 3.41 -16.97
CA LYS A 147 18.71 3.99 -15.64
C LYS A 147 19.22 5.44 -15.72
N ASP A 148 20.06 5.73 -16.71
CA ASP A 148 20.66 7.06 -16.92
C ASP A 148 19.63 8.15 -17.28
N THR A 149 18.47 7.77 -17.82
CA THR A 149 17.38 8.69 -18.16
C THR A 149 16.39 8.88 -17.01
N ILE A 150 16.44 8.07 -15.95
CA ILE A 150 15.50 8.16 -14.82
C ILE A 150 16.10 9.04 -13.72
N ARG A 151 15.30 9.99 -13.21
CA ARG A 151 15.64 10.89 -12.10
C ARG A 151 14.56 10.90 -11.03
N THR A 152 14.90 11.37 -9.84
CA THR A 152 13.97 11.54 -8.71
C THR A 152 14.07 12.93 -8.07
N ILE A 153 12.97 13.35 -7.46
CA ILE A 153 12.88 14.52 -6.58
C ILE A 153 11.70 14.31 -5.62
N SER A 154 11.76 14.83 -4.40
CA SER A 154 10.61 14.74 -3.50
C SER A 154 9.49 15.69 -3.91
N GLU A 155 8.25 15.23 -3.74
CA GLU A 155 7.01 15.96 -4.00
C GLU A 155 7.02 17.40 -3.40
N PRO A 156 7.44 17.62 -2.12
CA PRO A 156 7.54 18.97 -1.57
C PRO A 156 8.68 19.82 -2.15
N ARG A 157 9.85 19.26 -2.51
CA ARG A 157 10.92 20.03 -3.18
C ARG A 157 10.46 20.50 -4.57
N ALA A 158 9.80 19.62 -5.31
CA ALA A 158 9.18 19.96 -6.59
C ALA A 158 8.14 21.09 -6.44
N ALA A 159 7.21 20.96 -5.48
CA ALA A 159 6.20 21.99 -5.20
C ALA A 159 6.82 23.35 -4.81
N ALA A 160 7.86 23.36 -3.97
CA ALA A 160 8.56 24.58 -3.57
C ALA A 160 9.24 25.28 -4.76
N ILE A 161 9.87 24.52 -5.67
CA ILE A 161 10.47 25.05 -6.90
C ILE A 161 9.41 25.65 -7.82
N HIS A 162 8.23 25.03 -7.92
CA HIS A 162 7.10 25.60 -8.70
C HIS A 162 6.57 26.91 -8.11
N TYR A 163 6.46 26.99 -6.78
CA TYR A 163 6.06 28.20 -6.06
C TYR A 163 7.10 29.32 -6.21
N ALA A 164 8.41 28.99 -6.11
CA ALA A 164 9.53 29.91 -6.28
C ALA A 164 9.68 30.48 -7.71
N ALA A 165 9.16 29.77 -8.72
CA ALA A 165 9.11 30.25 -10.10
C ALA A 165 8.05 31.36 -10.32
N GLN A 166 7.11 31.53 -9.39
CA GLN A 166 6.03 32.53 -9.46
C GLN A 166 6.17 33.64 -8.41
N GLN A 167 6.71 33.31 -7.24
CA GLN A 167 6.95 34.23 -6.14
C GLN A 167 8.45 34.28 -5.85
N HIS A 168 9.04 35.47 -5.75
CA HIS A 168 10.46 35.57 -5.41
C HIS A 168 10.69 35.21 -3.94
N ILE A 169 11.38 34.10 -3.69
CA ILE A 169 11.76 33.62 -2.36
C ILE A 169 13.26 33.88 -2.16
N PRO A 170 13.66 34.82 -1.27
CA PRO A 170 15.07 35.05 -0.96
C PRO A 170 15.71 33.82 -0.29
N ALA A 171 16.96 33.50 -0.63
CA ALA A 171 17.70 32.42 0.01
C ALA A 171 17.76 32.60 1.55
N GLY A 172 17.57 31.51 2.29
CA GLY A 172 17.39 31.50 3.75
C GLY A 172 15.94 31.68 4.21
N SER A 173 15.02 32.09 3.34
CA SER A 173 13.58 32.14 3.64
C SER A 173 12.97 30.73 3.63
N HIS A 174 11.83 30.57 4.31
CA HIS A 174 11.13 29.29 4.41
C HIS A 174 9.79 29.30 3.65
N VAL A 175 9.37 28.12 3.21
CA VAL A 175 8.03 27.82 2.70
C VAL A 175 7.58 26.49 3.29
N ALA A 176 6.33 26.39 3.74
CA ALA A 176 5.73 25.11 4.07
C ALA A 176 4.95 24.61 2.83
N VAL A 177 5.16 23.36 2.42
CA VAL A 177 4.31 22.66 1.47
C VAL A 177 3.36 21.75 2.25
N PHE A 178 2.08 21.80 1.91
CA PHE A 178 1.01 20.98 2.47
C PHE A 178 0.34 20.21 1.33
N ASP A 179 0.68 18.93 1.15
CA ASP A 179 0.04 18.07 0.15
C ASP A 179 -1.05 17.22 0.79
N PHE A 180 -2.31 17.59 0.57
CA PHE A 180 -3.44 16.80 1.02
C PHE A 180 -3.98 15.95 -0.14
N GLY A 181 -3.31 14.82 -0.35
CA GLY A 181 -3.60 13.88 -1.43
C GLY A 181 -4.91 13.11 -1.27
N GLY A 182 -5.12 12.13 -2.15
CA GLY A 182 -6.28 11.23 -2.11
C GLY A 182 -6.18 10.13 -1.04
N GLY A 183 -5.00 9.94 -0.42
CA GLY A 183 -4.77 8.87 0.54
C GLY A 183 -3.69 9.11 1.61
N THR A 184 -2.90 10.18 1.51
CA THR A 184 -1.95 10.63 2.52
C THR A 184 -2.05 12.15 2.67
N LEU A 185 -1.56 12.66 3.80
CA LEU A 185 -1.24 14.05 4.02
C LEU A 185 0.26 14.13 4.32
N ASP A 186 0.99 14.91 3.55
CA ASP A 186 2.42 15.14 3.74
C ASP A 186 2.69 16.65 3.87
N ILE A 187 3.40 17.06 4.93
CA ILE A 187 3.77 18.44 5.22
C ILE A 187 5.30 18.53 5.33
N ALA A 188 5.92 19.42 4.57
CA ALA A 188 7.34 19.72 4.69
C ALA A 188 7.56 21.22 4.82
N VAL A 189 8.38 21.66 5.77
CA VAL A 189 8.92 23.03 5.82
C VAL A 189 10.28 23.00 5.16
N LEU A 190 10.45 23.79 4.10
CA LEU A 190 11.66 23.86 3.30
C LEU A 190 12.30 25.24 3.43
N ARG A 191 13.63 25.29 3.27
CA ARG A 191 14.42 26.52 3.18
C ARG A 191 14.94 26.70 1.76
N ALA A 192 14.83 27.90 1.21
CA ALA A 192 15.43 28.25 -0.08
C ALA A 192 16.96 28.35 0.05
N GLU A 193 17.69 27.66 -0.82
CA GLU A 193 19.16 27.68 -0.86
C GLU A 193 19.72 28.70 -1.86
N GLN A 194 20.99 29.07 -1.72
CA GLN A 194 21.64 30.09 -2.57
C GLN A 194 21.74 29.71 -4.06
N ASN A 195 21.62 28.43 -4.40
CA ASN A 195 21.60 27.93 -5.78
C ASN A 195 20.20 27.93 -6.41
N GLY A 196 19.13 28.14 -5.64
CA GLY A 196 17.73 28.04 -6.08
C GLY A 196 17.04 26.69 -5.86
N ASP A 197 17.73 25.71 -5.24
CA ASP A 197 17.11 24.47 -4.74
C ASP A 197 16.56 24.68 -3.31
N PHE A 198 15.90 23.67 -2.76
CA PHE A 198 15.27 23.69 -1.44
C PHE A 198 15.76 22.54 -0.57
N SER A 199 16.17 22.84 0.66
CA SER A 199 16.46 21.84 1.69
C SER A 199 15.25 21.66 2.62
N VAL A 200 14.97 20.44 3.06
CA VAL A 200 13.88 20.16 4.02
C VAL A 200 14.41 20.37 5.45
N VAL A 201 13.71 21.21 6.22
CA VAL A 201 14.04 21.57 7.61
C VAL A 201 13.24 20.75 8.61
N ALA A 202 11.96 20.50 8.30
CA ALA A 202 11.08 19.64 9.08
C ALA A 202 10.06 18.95 8.19
N ALA A 203 9.65 17.73 8.55
CA ALA A 203 8.57 17.00 7.90
C ALA A 203 7.60 16.40 8.92
N LYS A 204 6.32 16.35 8.56
CA LYS A 204 5.23 15.63 9.25
C LYS A 204 4.31 15.03 8.19
N GLY A 205 3.52 14.04 8.58
CA GLY A 205 2.54 13.46 7.67
C GLY A 205 1.72 12.38 8.35
N ASP A 206 0.72 11.90 7.61
CA ASP A 206 -0.18 10.84 8.03
C ASP A 206 -0.60 10.00 6.81
N ASN A 207 -0.11 8.76 6.77
CA ASN A 207 -0.38 7.80 5.69
C ASN A 207 -1.82 7.27 5.68
N THR A 208 -2.65 7.69 6.64
CA THR A 208 -4.08 7.31 6.78
C THR A 208 -5.04 8.47 6.54
N LEU A 209 -4.55 9.70 6.42
CA LEU A 209 -5.34 10.92 6.32
C LEU A 209 -5.33 11.46 4.89
N GLY A 210 -6.41 11.29 4.13
CA GLY A 210 -6.51 11.79 2.76
C GLY A 210 -7.93 11.95 2.27
N GLY A 211 -8.09 12.29 0.99
CA GLY A 211 -9.40 12.47 0.36
C GLY A 211 -10.35 11.26 0.45
N ARG A 212 -9.82 10.04 0.59
CA ARG A 212 -10.62 8.82 0.86
C ARG A 212 -11.01 8.65 2.33
N THR A 213 -10.27 9.22 3.27
CA THR A 213 -10.67 9.28 4.69
C THR A 213 -11.92 10.15 4.84
N ILE A 214 -12.02 11.19 4.01
CA ILE A 214 -13.23 12.01 3.85
C ILE A 214 -14.33 11.23 3.11
N ASP A 215 -14.03 10.50 2.03
CA ASP A 215 -15.01 9.62 1.37
C ASP A 215 -15.64 8.63 2.38
N ASN A 216 -14.83 8.02 3.26
CA ASN A 216 -15.30 7.10 4.30
C ASN A 216 -16.18 7.76 5.38
N VAL A 217 -15.99 9.05 5.66
CA VAL A 217 -16.85 9.82 6.58
C VAL A 217 -18.20 10.09 5.94
N LEU A 218 -18.23 10.50 4.67
CA LEU A 218 -19.46 10.64 3.89
C LEU A 218 -20.18 9.30 3.71
N TYR A 219 -19.46 8.21 3.47
CA TYR A 219 -20.03 6.86 3.37
C TYR A 219 -20.80 6.46 4.63
N ARG A 220 -20.25 6.74 5.82
CA ARG A 220 -20.93 6.49 7.10
C ARG A 220 -22.17 7.37 7.24
N TRP A 221 -22.07 8.66 6.93
CA TRP A 221 -23.24 9.56 6.94
C TRP A 221 -24.35 9.07 6.01
N VAL A 222 -24.03 8.55 4.81
CA VAL A 222 -25.03 7.94 3.92
C VAL A 222 -25.66 6.71 4.58
N LEU A 223 -24.88 5.79 5.16
CA LEU A 223 -25.47 4.66 5.89
C LEU A 223 -26.41 5.10 7.02
N ASP A 224 -26.02 6.11 7.80
CA ASP A 224 -26.85 6.66 8.88
C ASP A 224 -28.15 7.29 8.32
N GLN A 225 -28.09 7.98 7.18
CA GLN A 225 -29.28 8.51 6.50
C GLN A 225 -30.18 7.41 5.93
N VAL A 226 -29.60 6.36 5.33
CA VAL A 226 -30.37 5.25 4.76
C VAL A 226 -31.03 4.45 5.90
N GLU A 227 -30.31 4.09 6.97
CA GLU A 227 -30.87 3.32 8.08
C GLU A 227 -31.94 4.09 8.88
N HIS A 228 -31.93 5.42 8.84
CA HIS A 228 -33.01 6.24 9.44
C HIS A 228 -34.23 6.42 8.52
N ASN A 229 -34.02 6.71 7.22
CA ASN A 229 -35.08 7.14 6.31
C ASN A 229 -35.62 6.02 5.40
N ASP A 230 -34.83 4.98 5.14
CA ASP A 230 -35.16 3.87 4.24
C ASP A 230 -34.46 2.55 4.67
N PRO A 231 -34.95 1.87 5.72
CA PRO A 231 -34.35 0.65 6.25
C PRO A 231 -34.28 -0.51 5.23
N ASP A 232 -35.19 -0.52 4.26
CA ASP A 232 -35.23 -1.50 3.17
C ASP A 232 -33.98 -1.40 2.28
N THR A 233 -33.54 -0.17 1.98
CA THR A 233 -32.30 0.11 1.24
C THR A 233 -31.07 -0.09 2.13
N ALA A 234 -31.18 0.10 3.46
CA ALA A 234 -30.09 -0.17 4.40
C ALA A 234 -29.74 -1.67 4.45
N ASP A 235 -30.75 -2.54 4.48
CA ASP A 235 -30.54 -4.01 4.47
C ASP A 235 -30.06 -4.52 3.10
N GLU A 236 -30.44 -3.87 2.00
CA GLU A 236 -29.83 -4.13 0.69
C GLU A 236 -28.33 -3.75 0.68
N LEU A 237 -27.95 -2.58 1.19
CA LEU A 237 -26.53 -2.17 1.29
C LEU A 237 -25.69 -3.10 2.16
N LYS A 238 -26.25 -3.70 3.22
CA LYS A 238 -25.56 -4.71 4.07
C LYS A 238 -25.20 -6.00 3.33
N SER A 239 -25.81 -6.26 2.17
CA SER A 239 -25.60 -7.46 1.35
C SER A 239 -25.27 -7.15 -0.13
N ALA A 240 -24.96 -5.90 -0.44
CA ALA A 240 -24.90 -5.40 -1.80
C ALA A 240 -23.76 -5.99 -2.65
N GLU A 241 -24.06 -6.19 -3.93
CA GLU A 241 -23.08 -6.52 -4.96
C GLU A 241 -21.99 -5.43 -5.08
N VAL A 242 -20.77 -5.84 -5.40
CA VAL A 242 -19.59 -4.94 -5.43
C VAL A 242 -19.76 -3.79 -6.44
N SER A 243 -20.61 -3.97 -7.46
CA SER A 243 -21.01 -2.93 -8.41
C SER A 243 -21.82 -1.79 -7.79
N VAL A 244 -22.74 -2.08 -6.87
CA VAL A 244 -23.54 -1.09 -6.14
C VAL A 244 -22.63 -0.28 -5.20
N MET A 245 -21.79 -0.99 -4.44
CA MET A 245 -20.77 -0.39 -3.56
C MET A 245 -19.85 0.57 -4.32
N HIS A 246 -19.37 0.16 -5.51
CA HIS A 246 -18.54 1.00 -6.37
C HIS A 246 -19.27 2.23 -6.95
N SER A 247 -20.58 2.11 -7.22
CA SER A 247 -21.40 3.25 -7.66
C SER A 247 -21.55 4.29 -6.54
N LEU A 248 -21.77 3.83 -5.31
CA LEU A 248 -21.84 4.69 -4.13
C LEU A 248 -20.48 5.37 -3.82
N ASP A 249 -19.38 4.62 -3.85
CA ASP A 249 -18.00 5.15 -3.74
C ASP A 249 -17.70 6.26 -4.76
N GLN A 250 -18.26 6.16 -5.96
CA GLN A 250 -18.12 7.17 -7.01
C GLN A 250 -18.99 8.40 -6.71
N SER A 251 -20.27 8.20 -6.41
CA SER A 251 -21.20 9.31 -6.13
C SER A 251 -20.76 10.14 -4.91
N ILE A 252 -20.28 9.48 -3.85
CA ILE A 252 -19.67 10.14 -2.68
C ILE A 252 -18.50 11.04 -3.08
N ARG A 253 -17.60 10.53 -3.93
CA ARG A 253 -16.42 11.30 -4.37
C ARG A 253 -16.82 12.48 -5.26
N GLU A 254 -17.76 12.28 -6.16
CA GLU A 254 -18.28 13.32 -7.04
C GLU A 254 -18.98 14.42 -6.22
N ALA A 255 -19.79 14.06 -5.22
CA ALA A 255 -20.40 15.02 -4.29
C ALA A 255 -19.34 15.78 -3.47
N LYS A 256 -18.34 15.09 -2.91
CA LYS A 256 -17.23 15.71 -2.16
C LYS A 256 -16.44 16.71 -3.00
N GLU A 257 -16.09 16.35 -4.25
CA GLU A 257 -15.39 17.26 -5.14
C GLU A 257 -16.31 18.44 -5.54
N MET A 258 -17.59 18.19 -5.84
CA MET A 258 -18.57 19.23 -6.15
C MET A 258 -18.78 20.24 -5.01
N LEU A 259 -18.84 19.78 -3.75
CA LEU A 259 -18.96 20.64 -2.55
C LEU A 259 -17.80 21.63 -2.37
N SER A 260 -16.67 21.43 -3.07
CA SER A 260 -15.59 22.42 -3.10
C SER A 260 -16.00 23.70 -3.85
N ASP A 261 -16.86 23.55 -4.86
CA ASP A 261 -17.37 24.65 -5.69
C ASP A 261 -18.80 25.07 -5.29
N THR A 262 -19.73 24.11 -5.08
CA THR A 262 -21.14 24.36 -4.75
C THR A 262 -21.44 24.35 -3.24
N SER A 263 -22.52 25.05 -2.84
CA SER A 263 -23.01 25.05 -1.45
C SER A 263 -23.68 23.74 -1.00
N SER A 264 -23.97 22.84 -1.94
CA SER A 264 -24.63 21.56 -1.70
C SER A 264 -24.41 20.60 -2.87
N ALA A 265 -24.44 19.30 -2.61
CA ALA A 265 -24.38 18.25 -3.62
C ALA A 265 -25.32 17.09 -3.25
N THR A 266 -25.66 16.27 -4.24
CA THR A 266 -26.45 15.03 -4.05
C THR A 266 -25.53 13.82 -4.09
N ILE A 267 -25.72 12.89 -3.16
CA ILE A 267 -25.16 11.54 -3.22
C ILE A 267 -26.30 10.57 -3.57
N THR A 268 -26.15 9.83 -4.66
CA THR A 268 -27.17 8.90 -5.18
C THR A 268 -26.78 7.46 -4.83
N VAL A 269 -27.66 6.77 -4.10
CA VAL A 269 -27.57 5.33 -3.85
C VAL A 269 -28.41 4.61 -4.93
N SER A 270 -27.75 4.09 -5.97
CA SER A 270 -28.40 3.32 -7.03
C SER A 270 -28.34 1.81 -6.72
N THR A 271 -29.49 1.20 -6.41
CA THR A 271 -29.62 -0.24 -6.15
C THR A 271 -30.50 -0.93 -7.22
N PRO A 272 -30.56 -2.28 -7.26
CA PRO A 272 -31.55 -3.02 -8.04
C PRO A 272 -33.02 -2.63 -7.79
N ARG A 273 -33.36 -1.95 -6.69
CA ARG A 273 -34.71 -1.48 -6.35
C ARG A 273 -35.03 -0.09 -6.87
N GLY A 274 -34.04 0.80 -7.00
CA GLY A 274 -34.25 2.21 -7.37
C GLY A 274 -33.02 3.07 -7.18
N GLU A 275 -33.18 4.38 -7.35
CA GLU A 275 -32.14 5.39 -7.07
C GLU A 275 -32.63 6.32 -5.95
N HIS A 276 -31.81 6.50 -4.92
CA HIS A 276 -32.18 7.17 -3.68
C HIS A 276 -31.21 8.33 -3.43
N ASP A 277 -31.71 9.56 -3.52
CA ASP A 277 -30.91 10.79 -3.50
C ASP A 277 -30.82 11.41 -2.10
N PHE A 278 -29.59 11.59 -1.62
CA PHE A 278 -29.25 12.21 -0.34
C PHE A 278 -28.59 13.57 -0.58
N LEU A 279 -29.33 14.66 -0.34
CA LEU A 279 -28.80 16.02 -0.40
C LEU A 279 -27.95 16.31 0.84
N ILE A 280 -26.75 16.84 0.63
CA ILE A 280 -25.86 17.32 1.69
C ILE A 280 -25.40 18.76 1.40
N THR A 281 -25.42 19.62 2.42
CA THR A 281 -24.88 20.98 2.34
C THR A 281 -23.39 21.02 2.69
N ARG A 282 -22.71 22.08 2.24
CA ARG A 282 -21.31 22.33 2.58
C ARG A 282 -21.08 22.46 4.08
N ASP A 283 -22.01 23.02 4.84
CA ASP A 283 -21.83 23.24 6.28
C ASP A 283 -22.01 21.95 7.10
N GLU A 284 -22.92 21.07 6.69
CA GLU A 284 -23.00 19.69 7.20
C GLU A 284 -21.73 18.92 6.87
N PHE A 285 -21.25 18.99 5.64
CA PHE A 285 -19.99 18.38 5.22
C PHE A 285 -18.78 18.88 6.03
N ASN A 286 -18.65 20.19 6.21
CA ASN A 286 -17.61 20.81 7.04
C ASN A 286 -17.65 20.27 8.49
N THR A 287 -18.86 20.12 9.04
CA THR A 287 -19.08 19.56 10.39
C THR A 287 -18.67 18.10 10.48
N LEU A 288 -18.99 17.28 9.46
CA LEU A 288 -18.59 15.87 9.41
C LEU A 288 -17.06 15.69 9.32
N ILE A 289 -16.36 16.55 8.57
CA ILE A 289 -14.91 16.45 8.36
C ILE A 289 -14.06 17.17 9.41
N ASP A 290 -14.64 17.90 10.38
CA ASP A 290 -13.89 18.76 11.31
C ASP A 290 -12.73 18.03 11.99
N LYS A 291 -12.93 16.81 12.48
CA LYS A 291 -11.86 16.00 13.12
C LYS A 291 -10.73 15.64 12.15
N VAL A 292 -11.05 15.40 10.87
CA VAL A 292 -10.08 15.08 9.81
C VAL A 292 -9.24 16.33 9.47
N VAL A 293 -9.89 17.50 9.40
CA VAL A 293 -9.21 18.77 9.10
C VAL A 293 -8.43 19.28 10.32
N GLY A 294 -8.97 19.15 11.53
CA GLY A 294 -8.26 19.44 12.78
C GLY A 294 -6.94 18.68 12.89
N ARG A 295 -6.94 17.38 12.56
CA ARG A 295 -5.72 16.58 12.50
C ARG A 295 -4.70 17.09 11.48
N ALA A 296 -5.15 17.55 10.31
CA ALA A 296 -4.28 18.16 9.32
C ALA A 296 -3.66 19.49 9.80
N VAL A 297 -4.44 20.29 10.54
CA VAL A 297 -3.98 21.54 11.16
C VAL A 297 -2.96 21.28 12.27
N GLU A 298 -3.19 20.29 13.15
CA GLU A 298 -2.22 19.85 14.18
C GLU A 298 -0.86 19.48 13.57
N LEU A 299 -0.87 18.64 12.53
CA LEU A 299 0.35 18.18 11.86
C LEU A 299 1.10 19.34 11.18
N THR A 300 0.37 20.33 10.65
CA THR A 300 0.96 21.54 10.07
C THR A 300 1.59 22.43 11.15
N GLN A 301 0.90 22.66 12.27
CA GLN A 301 1.46 23.39 13.42
C GLN A 301 2.72 22.70 13.96
N ALA A 302 2.72 21.37 14.05
CA ALA A 302 3.87 20.59 14.51
C ALA A 302 5.06 20.67 13.53
N ALA A 303 4.82 20.74 12.22
CA ALA A 303 5.87 20.93 11.21
C ALA A 303 6.51 22.33 11.30
N LEU A 304 5.69 23.38 11.36
CA LEU A 304 6.14 24.78 11.51
C LEU A 304 6.92 24.97 12.83
N SER A 305 6.41 24.44 13.94
CA SER A 305 7.06 24.49 15.25
C SER A 305 8.39 23.72 15.28
N GLN A 306 8.48 22.55 14.63
CA GLN A 306 9.75 21.81 14.52
C GLN A 306 10.80 22.55 13.68
N ALA A 307 10.38 23.27 12.63
CA ALA A 307 11.28 24.12 11.84
C ALA A 307 11.67 25.44 12.55
N GLY A 308 11.02 25.78 13.67
CA GLY A 308 11.27 27.03 14.40
C GLY A 308 10.75 28.28 13.67
N VAL A 309 9.76 28.14 12.78
CA VAL A 309 9.22 29.23 11.96
C VAL A 309 7.84 29.71 12.45
N ASP A 310 7.49 30.95 12.14
CA ASP A 310 6.22 31.57 12.56
C ASP A 310 5.15 31.61 11.45
N LYS A 311 3.98 32.19 11.77
CA LYS A 311 2.79 32.26 10.90
C LYS A 311 2.97 33.10 9.62
N SER A 312 4.03 33.91 9.52
CA SER A 312 4.38 34.63 8.28
C SER A 312 4.91 33.70 7.19
N THR A 313 5.34 32.49 7.54
CA THR A 313 5.73 31.44 6.59
C THR A 313 4.56 31.12 5.65
N PRO A 314 4.73 31.21 4.32
CA PRO A 314 3.69 30.81 3.38
C PRO A 314 3.47 29.29 3.44
N ILE A 315 2.20 28.88 3.50
CA ILE A 315 1.76 27.49 3.40
C ILE A 315 1.25 27.27 1.97
N TYR A 316 2.11 26.76 1.10
CA TYR A 316 1.75 26.41 -0.27
C TYR A 316 1.00 25.07 -0.31
N MET A 317 -0.25 25.11 -0.76
CA MET A 317 -1.15 23.95 -0.72
C MET A 317 -1.16 23.19 -2.06
N THR A 318 -0.85 21.90 -2.00
CA THR A 318 -0.86 20.95 -3.11
C THR A 318 -1.79 19.76 -2.82
N GLY A 319 -1.99 18.88 -3.78
CA GLY A 319 -2.87 17.73 -3.64
C GLY A 319 -4.36 18.04 -3.89
N GLY A 320 -5.15 16.99 -4.12
CA GLY A 320 -6.55 17.12 -4.54
C GLY A 320 -7.50 17.62 -3.43
N SER A 321 -7.27 17.21 -2.19
CA SER A 321 -8.15 17.51 -1.05
C SER A 321 -7.94 18.94 -0.51
N SER A 322 -6.79 19.55 -0.82
CA SER A 322 -6.50 20.98 -0.58
C SER A 322 -7.44 21.95 -1.31
N ARG A 323 -8.25 21.48 -2.26
CA ARG A 323 -9.31 22.27 -2.91
C ARG A 323 -10.52 22.52 -2.00
N ILE A 324 -10.70 21.74 -0.92
CA ILE A 324 -11.83 21.90 0.01
C ILE A 324 -11.69 23.24 0.76
N PRO A 325 -12.62 24.21 0.60
CA PRO A 325 -12.48 25.55 1.19
C PRO A 325 -12.32 25.55 2.71
N TYR A 326 -12.92 24.58 3.40
CA TYR A 326 -12.80 24.44 4.85
C TYR A 326 -11.36 24.11 5.30
N VAL A 327 -10.60 23.33 4.52
CA VAL A 327 -9.18 23.06 4.80
C VAL A 327 -8.37 24.35 4.69
N GLN A 328 -8.60 25.14 3.63
CA GLN A 328 -7.92 26.41 3.40
C GLN A 328 -8.23 27.41 4.52
N ASN A 329 -9.49 27.55 4.91
CA ASN A 329 -9.92 28.43 6.00
C ASN A 329 -9.24 28.05 7.34
N ARG A 330 -9.25 26.76 7.69
CA ARG A 330 -8.66 26.26 8.95
C ARG A 330 -7.11 26.32 8.96
N LEU A 331 -6.46 26.26 7.80
CA LEU A 331 -5.02 26.53 7.69
C LEU A 331 -4.69 28.03 7.74
N GLY A 332 -5.61 28.91 7.32
CA GLY A 332 -5.50 30.37 7.51
C GLY A 332 -5.44 30.77 8.99
N GLU A 333 -5.92 29.93 9.90
CA GLU A 333 -5.77 30.11 11.35
C GLU A 333 -4.30 29.91 11.82
N VAL A 334 -3.45 29.21 11.05
CA VAL A 334 -2.09 28.82 11.46
C VAL A 334 -0.97 29.43 10.63
N GLY A 335 -1.21 29.87 9.40
CA GLY A 335 -0.23 30.57 8.59
C GLY A 335 -0.81 31.16 7.31
N THR A 336 0.04 31.79 6.50
CA THR A 336 -0.42 32.45 5.27
C THR A 336 -0.62 31.42 4.15
N VAL A 337 -1.85 30.97 3.96
CA VAL A 337 -2.22 30.01 2.91
C VAL A 337 -1.99 30.60 1.51
N MET A 338 -1.29 29.84 0.66
CA MET A 338 -1.01 30.16 -0.74
C MET A 338 -1.54 29.05 -1.65
N THR A 339 -2.43 29.40 -2.58
CA THR A 339 -2.94 28.52 -3.63
C THR A 339 -2.57 29.11 -5.01
N LEU A 340 -1.72 28.40 -5.77
CA LEU A 340 -1.32 28.78 -7.13
C LEU A 340 -1.54 27.59 -8.08
N ASP A 341 -2.04 27.88 -9.29
CA ASP A 341 -2.38 26.90 -10.35
C ASP A 341 -3.35 25.78 -9.90
N ASP A 342 -3.46 24.70 -10.67
CA ASP A 342 -4.18 23.49 -10.26
C ASP A 342 -3.29 22.63 -9.33
N PRO A 343 -3.63 22.48 -8.04
CA PRO A 343 -2.82 21.72 -7.07
C PRO A 343 -2.70 20.23 -7.41
N LYS A 344 -3.49 19.71 -8.37
CA LYS A 344 -3.34 18.36 -8.93
C LYS A 344 -2.21 18.25 -9.99
N THR A 345 -1.48 19.32 -10.32
CA THR A 345 -0.48 19.34 -11.42
C THR A 345 0.85 20.04 -11.10
N VAL A 346 0.90 20.85 -10.04
CA VAL A 346 2.03 21.72 -9.69
C VAL A 346 3.29 20.94 -9.31
N VAL A 347 3.12 19.78 -8.68
CA VAL A 347 4.21 18.85 -8.33
C VAL A 347 4.94 18.37 -9.60
N ALA A 348 4.21 17.96 -10.64
CA ALA A 348 4.81 17.55 -11.90
C ALA A 348 5.51 18.71 -12.64
N ARG A 349 4.89 19.91 -12.67
CA ARG A 349 5.52 21.10 -13.30
C ARG A 349 6.80 21.53 -12.58
N GLY A 350 6.77 21.55 -11.25
CA GLY A 350 7.94 21.84 -10.41
C GLY A 350 9.06 20.82 -10.56
N ALA A 351 8.73 19.54 -10.63
CA ALA A 351 9.69 18.47 -10.88
C ALA A 351 10.36 18.61 -12.26
N LEU A 352 9.62 19.03 -13.29
CA LEU A 352 10.22 19.31 -14.60
C LEU A 352 11.11 20.57 -14.56
N ALA A 353 10.67 21.64 -13.90
CA ALA A 353 11.49 22.84 -13.71
C ALA A 353 12.80 22.50 -12.98
N ALA A 354 12.74 21.72 -11.90
CA ALA A 354 13.89 21.19 -11.18
C ALA A 354 14.80 20.32 -12.08
N THR A 355 14.23 19.57 -13.01
CA THR A 355 14.99 18.78 -14.01
C THR A 355 15.79 19.71 -14.92
N MET A 356 15.19 20.81 -15.38
CA MET A 356 15.86 21.81 -16.24
C MET A 356 16.91 22.64 -15.49
N MET A 357 16.76 22.80 -14.17
CA MET A 357 17.74 23.47 -13.30
C MET A 357 18.87 22.53 -12.81
N GLY A 358 18.70 21.21 -12.97
CA GLY A 358 19.68 20.20 -12.55
C GLY A 358 19.55 19.74 -11.09
N PHE A 359 18.47 20.06 -10.39
CA PHE A 359 18.25 19.73 -8.97
C PHE A 359 17.64 18.34 -8.72
N THR A 360 17.69 17.44 -9.72
CA THR A 360 17.08 16.10 -9.66
C THR A 360 18.13 15.00 -9.52
N GLU A 361 17.91 14.11 -8.56
CA GLU A 361 18.83 13.03 -8.20
C GLU A 361 18.81 11.90 -9.25
N GLY A 362 19.97 11.26 -9.46
CA GLY A 362 20.08 10.05 -10.29
C GLY A 362 19.77 8.77 -9.51
N SER A 363 19.53 7.66 -10.23
CA SER A 363 19.17 6.34 -9.69
C SER A 363 20.28 5.60 -8.89
N GLY A 364 21.15 6.36 -8.22
CA GLY A 364 22.26 5.89 -7.39
C GLY A 364 22.73 6.95 -6.36
N GLN A 365 21.94 8.02 -6.14
CA GLN A 365 22.23 9.08 -5.16
C GLN A 365 21.03 9.41 -4.23
N VAL A 366 20.01 8.54 -4.22
CA VAL A 366 18.79 8.72 -3.42
C VAL A 366 19.13 8.90 -1.93
N THR A 367 18.94 10.13 -1.42
CA THR A 367 19.34 10.49 -0.05
C THR A 367 18.11 10.59 0.85
N ALA A 368 17.51 9.44 1.19
CA ALA A 368 16.31 9.39 2.03
C ALA A 368 16.60 9.56 3.53
N THR A 369 15.75 10.31 4.23
CA THR A 369 15.83 10.51 5.68
C THR A 369 15.23 9.31 6.44
N LYS A 370 15.68 9.03 7.68
CA LYS A 370 15.08 7.96 8.51
C LYS A 370 13.60 8.26 8.80
N SER A 371 12.72 7.36 8.39
CA SER A 371 11.28 7.46 8.63
C SER A 371 10.89 7.18 10.08
N GLN A 372 9.84 7.87 10.56
CA GLN A 372 9.02 7.45 11.70
C GLN A 372 7.61 7.16 11.16
N GLN A 373 7.07 5.95 11.37
CA GLN A 373 5.68 5.66 11.03
C GLN A 373 4.75 6.03 12.18
N PRO A 374 3.68 6.83 11.96
CA PRO A 374 2.60 6.99 12.93
C PRO A 374 1.68 5.76 12.92
N ASN A 375 1.16 5.37 14.09
CA ASN A 375 0.25 4.24 14.24
C ASN A 375 -1.13 4.50 13.60
N ASN A 376 -1.76 3.43 13.10
CA ASN A 376 -3.12 3.44 12.53
C ASN A 376 -4.20 3.32 13.63
N PRO A 377 -4.99 4.36 13.93
CA PRO A 377 -5.96 4.33 15.04
C PRO A 377 -7.37 3.86 14.64
N PHE A 378 -7.62 3.56 13.36
CA PHE A 378 -9.00 3.44 12.83
C PHE A 378 -9.30 2.15 12.05
N GLY A 379 -8.37 1.18 12.04
CA GLY A 379 -8.60 -0.16 11.49
C GLY A 379 -8.62 -0.23 9.96
N VAL A 380 -9.15 -1.32 9.42
CA VAL A 380 -9.26 -1.59 7.97
C VAL A 380 -10.72 -1.59 7.54
N GLY A 381 -11.04 -0.78 6.53
CA GLY A 381 -12.39 -0.71 5.95
C GLY A 381 -12.69 -1.84 4.97
N PRO A 382 -13.97 -2.02 4.58
CA PRO A 382 -14.36 -2.98 3.54
C PRO A 382 -13.58 -2.76 2.24
N GLY A 383 -13.22 -3.85 1.55
CA GLY A 383 -12.53 -3.82 0.26
C GLY A 383 -11.01 -3.98 0.29
N THR A 384 -10.34 -3.97 1.46
CA THR A 384 -8.91 -4.30 1.55
C THR A 384 -8.67 -5.78 1.81
N VAL A 385 -8.39 -6.56 0.75
CA VAL A 385 -7.74 -7.87 0.89
C VAL A 385 -6.24 -7.68 1.17
N GLY A 386 -5.72 -8.34 2.22
CA GLY A 386 -4.34 -8.17 2.69
C GLY A 386 -3.31 -8.78 1.75
N ALA A 387 -2.17 -8.11 1.56
CA ALA A 387 -1.14 -8.48 0.58
C ALA A 387 -0.36 -9.78 0.89
N ALA A 388 -0.47 -10.32 2.11
CA ALA A 388 0.40 -11.37 2.66
C ALA A 388 0.32 -12.77 2.02
N GLN A 389 -0.49 -12.96 0.97
CA GLN A 389 -0.58 -14.24 0.24
C GLN A 389 0.06 -14.23 -1.16
N ALA A 390 0.72 -13.14 -1.59
CA ALA A 390 1.25 -12.97 -2.95
C ALA A 390 2.76 -13.25 -3.15
N ALA A 391 3.44 -13.94 -2.23
CA ALA A 391 4.92 -13.99 -2.21
C ALA A 391 5.53 -15.40 -2.08
N SER A 392 4.73 -16.48 -2.10
CA SER A 392 5.19 -17.81 -1.65
C SER A 392 5.12 -18.94 -2.69
N GLN A 393 4.72 -18.69 -3.93
CA GLN A 393 4.71 -19.73 -4.99
C GLN A 393 5.77 -19.55 -6.09
N GLY A 394 6.48 -18.42 -6.12
CA GLY A 394 7.50 -18.12 -7.16
C GLY A 394 8.84 -18.86 -7.06
N GLN A 395 9.16 -19.50 -5.93
CA GLN A 395 10.49 -20.11 -5.68
C GLN A 395 10.45 -21.52 -5.06
N GLN A 396 9.88 -22.50 -5.78
CA GLN A 396 10.22 -23.92 -5.54
C GLN A 396 10.00 -24.82 -6.78
N GLY A 397 10.62 -24.43 -7.90
CA GLY A 397 10.54 -25.14 -9.19
C GLY A 397 11.86 -25.61 -9.81
N ALA A 398 13.00 -25.41 -9.14
CA ALA A 398 14.31 -25.80 -9.63
C ALA A 398 15.27 -26.12 -8.48
N GLY A 399 15.90 -27.31 -8.47
CA GLY A 399 16.99 -27.59 -7.51
C GLY A 399 17.11 -28.98 -6.88
N GLN A 400 16.74 -30.10 -7.54
CA GLN A 400 17.09 -31.43 -7.02
C GLN A 400 17.25 -32.53 -8.10
N ALA A 401 18.29 -32.41 -8.94
CA ALA A 401 18.69 -33.44 -9.92
C ALA A 401 20.17 -33.32 -10.36
N ALA A 402 21.12 -33.24 -9.42
CA ALA A 402 22.54 -33.03 -9.76
C ALA A 402 23.54 -33.65 -8.76
N GLN A 403 23.70 -34.98 -8.78
CA GLN A 403 24.89 -35.67 -8.26
C GLN A 403 25.02 -37.07 -8.89
N GLY A 404 26.11 -37.31 -9.63
CA GLY A 404 26.39 -38.61 -10.27
C GLY A 404 27.45 -38.52 -11.37
N ALA A 405 28.65 -39.05 -11.11
CA ALA A 405 29.78 -39.36 -12.00
C ALA A 405 30.02 -38.45 -13.24
N GLN A 406 31.09 -37.65 -13.32
CA GLN A 406 32.49 -38.06 -13.54
C GLN A 406 32.72 -39.04 -14.70
N GLY A 407 33.69 -38.77 -15.58
CA GLY A 407 34.38 -39.82 -16.36
C GLY A 407 34.69 -39.54 -17.84
N ALA A 408 35.70 -38.70 -18.09
CA ALA A 408 36.60 -38.60 -19.27
C ALA A 408 36.36 -39.43 -20.57
N GLY A 409 36.68 -38.81 -21.72
CA GLY A 409 36.92 -39.53 -23.00
C GLY A 409 37.16 -38.61 -24.20
N GLN A 410 38.39 -38.57 -24.74
CA GLN A 410 38.74 -37.85 -25.98
C GLN A 410 38.61 -38.79 -27.20
N GLY A 411 38.29 -38.30 -28.41
CA GLY A 411 38.25 -39.17 -29.61
C GLY A 411 37.81 -38.57 -30.95
N GLN A 412 38.73 -37.87 -31.63
CA GLN A 412 38.89 -37.64 -33.09
C GLN A 412 37.78 -37.95 -34.15
N GLN A 413 37.55 -36.93 -35.00
CA GLN A 413 37.59 -36.91 -36.49
C GLN A 413 36.53 -37.62 -37.39
N ASN A 414 36.07 -36.85 -38.40
CA ASN A 414 35.83 -37.15 -39.84
C ASN A 414 35.05 -38.43 -40.29
N THR A 415 34.26 -38.45 -41.39
CA THR A 415 34.02 -37.53 -42.53
C THR A 415 32.50 -37.22 -42.70
N GLY A 416 32.02 -36.27 -43.53
CA GLY A 416 31.73 -36.39 -44.99
C GLY A 416 30.53 -37.31 -45.30
N THR A 417 29.65 -37.11 -46.30
CA THR A 417 29.46 -36.11 -47.38
C THR A 417 28.04 -36.39 -47.99
N ASP A 418 27.34 -35.64 -48.87
CA ASP A 418 27.55 -34.43 -49.71
C ASP A 418 26.16 -33.86 -50.17
N GLN A 419 26.15 -32.89 -51.11
CA GLN A 419 25.13 -32.67 -52.16
C GLN A 419 23.74 -32.04 -51.83
N ASN A 420 23.77 -30.73 -51.57
CA ASN A 420 23.25 -29.61 -52.39
C ASN A 420 21.89 -29.65 -53.19
N PRO A 421 21.34 -28.46 -53.56
CA PRO A 421 19.94 -28.24 -54.00
C PRO A 421 19.88 -27.83 -55.51
N PRO A 422 19.02 -26.92 -56.06
CA PRO A 422 17.77 -26.28 -55.58
C PRO A 422 16.61 -26.22 -56.62
N GLN A 423 15.49 -25.54 -56.29
CA GLN A 423 15.07 -24.31 -57.03
C GLN A 423 13.88 -23.58 -56.36
N ARG A 424 13.71 -22.30 -56.72
CA ARG A 424 12.55 -21.44 -56.40
C ARG A 424 11.67 -21.30 -57.65
N HIS A 425 10.36 -21.04 -57.51
CA HIS A 425 9.65 -20.14 -58.43
C HIS A 425 8.47 -19.42 -57.76
N ARG A 426 7.86 -18.45 -58.47
CA ARG A 426 6.91 -17.45 -57.92
C ARG A 426 5.44 -17.76 -58.25
N ALA A 427 4.58 -17.32 -57.33
CA ALA A 427 3.24 -16.74 -57.47
C ALA A 427 2.43 -16.87 -58.79
N SER A 428 1.13 -17.11 -58.64
CA SER A 428 0.09 -16.25 -59.26
C SER A 428 -1.19 -16.26 -58.38
N ALA A 429 -2.23 -15.53 -58.80
CA ALA A 429 -3.48 -15.34 -58.06
C ALA A 429 -4.71 -15.73 -58.90
N ALA A 430 -5.89 -15.66 -58.27
CA ALA A 430 -7.21 -16.11 -58.75
C ALA A 430 -7.35 -17.64 -58.91
N GLY A 431 -8.51 -18.25 -58.66
CA GLY A 431 -9.76 -17.71 -58.10
C GLY A 431 -10.99 -18.22 -58.84
N ASN A 432 -12.03 -18.67 -58.13
CA ASN A 432 -13.34 -18.93 -58.75
C ASN A 432 -14.52 -18.88 -57.75
N ARG A 433 -15.75 -18.89 -58.27
CA ARG A 433 -17.01 -18.61 -57.56
C ARG A 433 -17.86 -19.88 -57.26
N VAL A 434 -18.99 -19.63 -56.57
CA VAL A 434 -20.30 -20.34 -56.62
C VAL A 434 -20.67 -21.27 -55.43
N ALA A 435 -21.35 -20.64 -54.45
CA ALA A 435 -22.65 -20.96 -53.85
C ALA A 435 -23.02 -22.35 -53.23
N THR A 436 -23.84 -22.26 -52.15
CA THR A 436 -24.74 -23.28 -51.56
C THR A 436 -24.09 -24.55 -50.94
N ALA A 437 -24.56 -25.11 -49.81
CA ALA A 437 -25.88 -25.01 -49.15
C ALA A 437 -25.80 -25.11 -47.60
N LEU A 438 -26.96 -25.00 -46.92
CA LEU A 438 -27.13 -25.17 -45.46
C LEU A 438 -27.47 -26.62 -45.08
N SER A 439 -26.78 -27.22 -44.10
CA SER A 439 -27.35 -28.15 -43.09
C SER A 439 -26.28 -28.69 -42.12
N GLY A 440 -26.66 -29.00 -40.87
CA GLY A 440 -25.87 -29.85 -39.96
C GLY A 440 -25.51 -29.25 -38.58
N ILE A 441 -26.38 -29.42 -37.58
CA ILE A 441 -26.10 -29.10 -36.17
C ILE A 441 -26.05 -30.41 -35.34
N PRO A 442 -24.93 -30.75 -34.67
CA PRO A 442 -24.88 -31.81 -33.67
C PRO A 442 -25.35 -31.31 -32.28
N THR A 443 -25.99 -32.16 -31.49
CA THR A 443 -26.74 -31.77 -30.29
C THR A 443 -25.91 -31.68 -28.99
N ARG A 444 -26.19 -30.65 -28.17
CA ARG A 444 -25.61 -30.47 -26.82
C ARG A 444 -26.12 -31.55 -25.84
N LYS A 445 -25.27 -32.50 -25.41
CA LYS A 445 -25.48 -33.26 -24.14
C LYS A 445 -24.23 -33.64 -23.31
N LYS A 446 -22.99 -33.33 -23.74
CA LYS A 446 -21.75 -33.78 -23.02
C LYS A 446 -20.93 -32.70 -22.29
N VAL A 447 -21.35 -31.42 -22.29
CA VAL A 447 -20.55 -30.31 -21.71
C VAL A 447 -20.88 -30.01 -20.23
N ILE A 448 -22.11 -30.28 -19.79
CA ILE A 448 -22.63 -29.80 -18.49
C ILE A 448 -22.02 -30.56 -17.29
N SER A 449 -21.74 -31.85 -17.44
CA SER A 449 -21.20 -32.69 -16.35
C SER A 449 -19.77 -32.32 -15.92
N GLY A 450 -18.95 -31.78 -16.83
CA GLY A 450 -17.59 -31.32 -16.50
C GLY A 450 -17.61 -30.07 -15.61
N ALA A 451 -18.42 -29.07 -15.98
CA ALA A 451 -18.51 -27.80 -15.25
C ALA A 451 -19.01 -27.98 -13.81
N VAL A 452 -20.01 -28.84 -13.59
CA VAL A 452 -20.56 -29.12 -12.24
C VAL A 452 -19.53 -29.84 -11.36
N ALA A 453 -18.76 -30.80 -11.92
CA ALA A 453 -17.70 -31.47 -11.17
C ALA A 453 -16.57 -30.52 -10.77
N VAL A 454 -16.15 -29.62 -11.66
CA VAL A 454 -15.14 -28.58 -11.36
C VAL A 454 -15.67 -27.59 -10.33
N ALA A 455 -16.92 -27.13 -10.45
CA ALA A 455 -17.53 -26.22 -9.47
C ALA A 455 -17.62 -26.84 -8.06
N LEU A 456 -17.98 -28.12 -7.95
CA LEU A 456 -18.00 -28.84 -6.67
C LEU A 456 -16.60 -29.03 -6.09
N LEU A 457 -15.59 -29.36 -6.91
CA LEU A 457 -14.20 -29.44 -6.47
C LEU A 457 -13.67 -28.07 -6.01
N LEU A 458 -14.03 -26.99 -6.69
CA LEU A 458 -13.68 -25.62 -6.28
C LEU A 458 -14.38 -25.22 -4.98
N MET A 459 -15.66 -25.56 -4.78
CA MET A 459 -16.35 -25.33 -3.50
C MET A 459 -15.71 -26.11 -2.35
N VAL A 460 -15.34 -27.37 -2.56
CA VAL A 460 -14.62 -28.18 -1.55
C VAL A 460 -13.22 -27.63 -1.28
N PHE A 461 -12.50 -27.16 -2.30
CA PHE A 461 -11.18 -26.55 -2.12
C PHE A 461 -11.27 -25.18 -1.41
N MET A 462 -12.21 -24.31 -1.79
CA MET A 462 -12.40 -23.00 -1.15
C MET A 462 -12.87 -23.15 0.30
N THR A 463 -13.79 -24.08 0.60
CA THR A 463 -14.17 -24.37 1.99
C THR A 463 -13.01 -25.00 2.79
N TYR A 464 -12.20 -25.88 2.19
CA TYR A 464 -10.98 -26.37 2.81
C TYR A 464 -9.99 -25.25 3.12
N GLN A 465 -9.71 -24.33 2.19
CA GLN A 465 -8.84 -23.18 2.47
C GLN A 465 -9.41 -22.24 3.54
N PHE A 466 -10.71 -21.93 3.48
CA PHE A 466 -11.38 -21.03 4.43
C PHE A 466 -11.38 -21.56 5.88
N PHE A 467 -11.66 -22.86 6.05
CA PHE A 467 -11.74 -23.48 7.38
C PHE A 467 -10.40 -24.10 7.85
N TRP A 468 -9.61 -24.72 6.97
CA TRP A 468 -8.42 -25.53 7.30
C TRP A 468 -7.09 -24.98 6.76
N GLY A 469 -7.08 -23.90 5.98
CA GLY A 469 -5.85 -23.30 5.43
C GLY A 469 -4.90 -22.74 6.50
N THR A 470 -3.60 -22.92 6.29
CA THR A 470 -2.52 -22.47 7.18
C THR A 470 -1.74 -21.29 6.60
N THR A 471 -1.96 -20.10 7.15
CA THR A 471 -1.22 -18.87 6.81
C THR A 471 0.14 -18.85 7.53
N MET A 472 1.14 -19.51 6.95
CA MET A 472 2.45 -19.63 7.60
C MET A 472 3.19 -18.29 7.72
N VAL A 473 3.79 -18.11 8.90
CA VAL A 473 4.90 -17.19 9.20
C VAL A 473 6.19 -17.84 8.67
N THR A 474 6.72 -17.33 7.55
CA THR A 474 7.77 -18.00 6.74
C THR A 474 9.18 -17.39 6.77
N LYS A 475 9.37 -16.12 7.15
CA LYS A 475 10.72 -15.51 7.29
C LYS A 475 10.85 -14.62 8.52
N VAL A 476 11.68 -15.05 9.48
CA VAL A 476 12.22 -14.19 10.55
C VAL A 476 13.56 -13.63 10.07
N ASN A 477 13.84 -12.34 10.28
CA ASN A 477 15.16 -11.77 9.99
C ASN A 477 16.19 -12.15 11.07
N THR A 478 16.79 -13.34 10.94
CA THR A 478 17.80 -13.87 11.88
C THR A 478 19.20 -13.26 11.68
N THR A 479 19.48 -12.66 10.53
CA THR A 479 20.73 -11.93 10.23
C THR A 479 20.95 -10.67 11.08
N ALA A 480 20.00 -10.32 11.94
CA ALA A 480 20.01 -9.17 12.83
C ALA A 480 19.93 -9.58 14.33
N ALA A 481 20.43 -10.77 14.70
CA ALA A 481 20.28 -11.34 16.05
C ALA A 481 20.66 -10.35 17.18
N ASP A 482 21.82 -9.71 17.04
CA ASP A 482 22.47 -8.87 18.07
C ASP A 482 22.12 -7.37 17.96
N THR A 483 21.15 -6.97 17.14
CA THR A 483 20.74 -5.57 16.99
C THR A 483 19.36 -5.31 17.58
N GLY A 484 19.26 -4.34 18.49
CA GLY A 484 18.00 -3.89 19.08
C GLY A 484 17.11 -3.15 18.08
N ILE A 485 16.30 -3.90 17.34
CA ILE A 485 15.23 -3.41 16.46
C ILE A 485 13.86 -3.95 16.93
N PRO A 486 12.75 -3.22 16.69
CA PRO A 486 11.40 -3.68 17.04
C PRO A 486 11.08 -5.06 16.45
N LEU A 487 10.32 -5.89 17.18
CA LEU A 487 9.92 -7.21 16.65
C LEU A 487 9.06 -7.11 15.38
N THR A 488 8.33 -6.01 15.19
CA THR A 488 7.61 -5.74 13.94
C THR A 488 8.55 -5.52 12.74
N GLU A 489 9.73 -4.93 12.94
CA GLU A 489 10.74 -4.78 11.87
C GLU A 489 11.48 -6.10 11.58
N ARG A 490 11.48 -7.03 12.54
CA ARG A 490 11.90 -8.42 12.31
C ARG A 490 10.82 -9.25 11.57
N TYR A 491 9.59 -8.74 11.43
CA TYR A 491 8.45 -9.54 10.98
C TYR A 491 7.29 -8.80 10.26
N ASP A 492 7.37 -8.74 8.93
CA ASP A 492 6.49 -7.99 8.00
C ASP A 492 4.97 -8.27 8.11
N THR A 493 4.53 -9.45 8.58
CA THR A 493 3.09 -9.82 8.57
C THR A 493 2.46 -10.07 9.94
N ALA A 494 3.20 -9.93 11.04
CA ALA A 494 2.68 -10.24 12.39
C ALA A 494 1.56 -9.25 12.81
N SER A 495 1.74 -7.97 12.51
CA SER A 495 0.82 -6.87 12.84
C SER A 495 -0.60 -7.04 12.30
N GLN A 496 -0.79 -7.88 11.27
CA GLN A 496 -2.09 -8.10 10.60
C GLN A 496 -3.09 -8.92 11.42
N PHE A 497 -2.64 -9.55 12.52
CA PHE A 497 -3.44 -10.49 13.32
C PHE A 497 -3.42 -10.19 14.84
N LEU A 498 -2.73 -9.14 15.26
CA LEU A 498 -2.57 -8.77 16.67
C LEU A 498 -3.60 -7.71 17.07
N PRO A 499 -4.25 -7.82 18.24
CA PRO A 499 -5.04 -6.73 18.79
C PRO A 499 -4.14 -5.53 19.13
N GLU A 500 -4.70 -4.32 19.09
CA GLU A 500 -3.98 -3.04 19.22
C GLU A 500 -2.96 -3.01 20.36
N LYS A 501 -3.34 -3.42 21.58
CA LYS A 501 -2.45 -3.44 22.75
C LYS A 501 -1.37 -4.53 22.70
N THR A 502 -1.57 -5.61 21.96
CA THR A 502 -0.48 -6.57 21.67
C THR A 502 0.43 -6.06 20.58
N LEU A 503 -0.09 -5.37 19.57
CA LEU A 503 0.73 -4.74 18.54
C LEU A 503 1.61 -3.65 19.16
N GLN A 504 1.06 -2.78 20.02
CA GLN A 504 1.83 -1.82 20.81
C GLN A 504 2.95 -2.54 21.59
N ALA A 505 2.62 -3.62 22.31
CA ALA A 505 3.60 -4.42 23.05
C ALA A 505 4.74 -4.98 22.17
N MET A 506 4.48 -5.24 20.88
CA MET A 506 5.48 -5.73 19.92
C MET A 506 6.23 -4.62 19.17
N GLN A 507 5.70 -3.40 19.14
CA GLN A 507 6.35 -2.20 18.61
C GLN A 507 7.33 -1.59 19.62
N ASP A 508 6.91 -1.47 20.88
CA ASP A 508 7.74 -1.03 22.01
C ASP A 508 8.82 -2.07 22.41
N CYS A 509 8.85 -3.22 21.71
CA CYS A 509 9.65 -4.41 22.00
C CYS A 509 11.05 -4.33 21.37
N TYR A 510 11.97 -3.65 22.03
CA TYR A 510 13.39 -3.72 21.69
C TYR A 510 14.01 -4.95 22.34
N GLY A 511 14.49 -5.89 21.51
CA GLY A 511 14.96 -7.19 21.98
C GLY A 511 15.99 -7.87 21.09
N GLU A 512 16.89 -8.61 21.74
CA GLU A 512 17.95 -9.42 21.14
C GLU A 512 17.46 -10.87 20.94
N GLY A 513 18.06 -11.58 19.97
CA GLY A 513 17.77 -12.99 19.73
C GLY A 513 18.54 -13.89 20.69
N SER A 514 17.88 -14.43 21.71
CA SER A 514 18.48 -15.44 22.59
C SER A 514 18.31 -16.85 21.99
N GLU A 515 19.42 -17.59 21.84
CA GLU A 515 19.37 -18.98 21.37
C GLU A 515 18.79 -19.96 22.40
N LYS A 516 18.68 -19.57 23.69
CA LYS A 516 18.21 -20.43 24.78
C LYS A 516 17.52 -19.64 25.91
N SER A 517 16.38 -20.16 26.35
CA SER A 517 15.83 -19.95 27.70
C SER A 517 15.69 -21.30 28.38
N GLU A 518 16.07 -21.41 29.65
CA GLU A 518 15.92 -22.64 30.43
C GLU A 518 14.46 -22.88 30.88
N ASP A 519 13.63 -21.83 30.92
CA ASP A 519 12.21 -21.89 31.30
C ASP A 519 11.27 -22.20 30.13
N LEU A 520 11.64 -21.77 28.92
CA LEU A 520 10.82 -21.96 27.70
C LEU A 520 11.39 -23.06 26.76
N THR A 521 12.69 -23.35 26.83
CA THR A 521 13.35 -24.56 26.29
C THR A 521 13.26 -24.81 24.77
N VAL A 522 13.41 -23.78 23.95
CA VAL A 522 13.56 -23.86 22.47
C VAL A 522 14.67 -22.94 21.96
N VAL A 523 15.07 -23.10 20.68
CA VAL A 523 16.38 -22.67 20.14
C VAL A 523 16.39 -21.24 19.58
N THR A 524 15.24 -20.55 19.52
CA THR A 524 15.18 -19.14 19.16
C THR A 524 14.06 -18.45 19.92
N ILE A 525 14.44 -17.54 20.81
CA ILE A 525 13.50 -16.80 21.65
C ILE A 525 13.96 -15.35 21.69
N TYR A 526 13.14 -14.44 21.16
CA TYR A 526 13.39 -13.01 21.31
C TYR A 526 12.84 -12.56 22.66
N LYS A 527 13.69 -11.96 23.49
CA LYS A 527 13.30 -11.32 24.75
C LYS A 527 13.39 -9.81 24.58
N CYS A 528 12.33 -9.08 24.93
CA CYS A 528 12.35 -7.62 25.02
C CYS A 528 12.05 -7.15 26.45
N GLY A 529 12.53 -5.94 26.77
CA GLY A 529 11.87 -5.08 27.75
C GLY A 529 10.63 -4.40 27.16
N LEU A 530 9.70 -3.97 28.01
CA LEU A 530 8.46 -3.26 27.65
C LEU A 530 8.38 -1.90 28.36
N GLU A 531 9.17 -0.93 27.93
CA GLU A 531 9.27 0.37 28.61
C GLU A 531 8.05 1.29 28.36
N GLY A 532 7.32 1.10 27.25
CA GLY A 532 6.18 1.95 26.86
C GLY A 532 4.85 1.65 27.57
N MET A 533 4.67 0.46 28.15
CA MET A 533 3.35 -0.07 28.56
C MET A 533 2.89 0.37 29.98
N SER A 534 3.10 1.63 30.31
CA SER A 534 2.81 2.20 31.64
C SER A 534 1.33 2.17 32.06
N ASP A 535 0.40 2.00 31.12
CA ASP A 535 -1.05 1.90 31.33
C ASP A 535 -1.58 0.44 31.42
N SER A 536 -0.69 -0.55 31.42
CA SER A 536 -1.06 -1.97 31.52
C SER A 536 -1.54 -2.38 32.93
N PRO A 537 -2.45 -3.37 33.03
CA PRO A 537 -2.81 -3.99 34.30
C PRO A 537 -1.58 -4.56 35.02
N LYS A 538 -1.60 -4.49 36.36
CA LYS A 538 -0.53 -5.07 37.17
C LYS A 538 -0.55 -6.58 37.12
N LEU A 539 0.61 -7.18 36.86
CA LEU A 539 0.84 -8.61 36.91
C LEU A 539 1.69 -8.91 38.15
N GLY A 540 1.02 -9.11 39.28
CA GLY A 540 1.67 -9.09 40.60
C GLY A 540 1.86 -7.67 41.12
N SER A 541 3.07 -7.31 41.56
CA SER A 541 3.37 -6.00 42.13
C SER A 541 3.67 -4.90 41.08
N SER A 542 4.15 -5.29 39.89
CA SER A 542 4.54 -4.40 38.78
C SER A 542 3.53 -4.42 37.62
N THR A 543 3.71 -3.50 36.66
CA THR A 543 3.21 -3.68 35.29
C THR A 543 3.96 -4.82 34.59
N ILE A 544 3.51 -5.20 33.40
CA ILE A 544 4.33 -6.03 32.49
C ILE A 544 5.61 -5.30 32.09
N TYR A 545 6.71 -6.03 32.01
CA TYR A 545 8.07 -5.49 31.81
C TYR A 545 8.91 -6.34 30.85
N ASN A 546 8.66 -7.64 30.74
CA ASN A 546 9.31 -8.53 29.77
C ASN A 546 8.25 -9.25 28.90
N MET A 547 8.54 -9.35 27.60
CA MET A 547 7.85 -10.25 26.67
C MET A 547 8.85 -11.18 25.99
N TYR A 548 8.42 -12.42 25.74
CA TYR A 548 9.14 -13.40 24.94
C TYR A 548 8.32 -13.79 23.71
N TRP A 549 8.99 -13.87 22.56
CA TRP A 549 8.37 -14.28 21.31
C TRP A 549 9.11 -15.47 20.72
N ILE A 550 8.33 -16.51 20.39
CA ILE A 550 8.80 -17.78 19.83
C ILE A 550 8.11 -17.98 18.48
N PRO A 551 8.76 -17.66 17.36
CA PRO A 551 8.24 -17.87 16.00
C PRO A 551 8.55 -19.27 15.45
N GLY A 552 7.83 -19.68 14.41
CA GLY A 552 8.12 -20.90 13.65
C GLY A 552 7.52 -22.17 14.25
N ASP A 553 8.01 -23.32 13.79
CA ASP A 553 7.47 -24.63 14.20
C ASP A 553 7.68 -24.93 15.70
N ASP A 554 8.78 -24.43 16.29
CA ASP A 554 9.10 -24.46 17.73
C ASP A 554 7.98 -23.88 18.62
N ALA A 555 7.21 -22.91 18.10
CA ALA A 555 6.18 -22.19 18.85
C ALA A 555 5.14 -23.12 19.50
N LYS A 556 4.76 -24.18 18.79
CA LYS A 556 3.80 -25.18 19.27
C LYS A 556 4.41 -26.05 20.36
N GLU A 557 5.63 -26.54 20.17
CA GLU A 557 6.30 -27.39 21.16
C GLU A 557 6.54 -26.62 22.47
N ALA A 558 6.97 -25.36 22.39
CA ALA A 558 7.13 -24.50 23.56
C ALA A 558 5.83 -24.41 24.37
N ARG A 559 4.70 -24.13 23.71
CA ARG A 559 3.38 -24.04 24.34
C ARG A 559 2.94 -25.38 24.94
N ASP A 560 3.07 -26.47 24.19
CA ASP A 560 2.73 -27.82 24.65
C ASP A 560 3.53 -28.22 25.91
N ARG A 561 4.82 -27.88 25.96
CA ARG A 561 5.73 -28.16 27.09
C ARG A 561 5.48 -27.24 28.29
N PHE A 562 5.12 -26.00 28.04
CA PHE A 562 4.71 -25.02 29.04
C PHE A 562 3.43 -25.48 29.76
N GLU A 563 2.37 -25.83 29.02
CA GLU A 563 1.13 -26.37 29.57
C GLU A 563 1.33 -27.70 30.30
N ALA A 564 2.25 -28.54 29.83
CA ALA A 564 2.62 -29.77 30.53
C ALA A 564 3.26 -29.52 31.91
N GLY A 565 3.69 -28.29 32.22
CA GLY A 565 4.31 -27.90 33.49
C GLY A 565 5.72 -28.44 33.70
N LYS A 566 6.36 -28.95 32.63
CA LYS A 566 7.65 -29.66 32.71
C LYS A 566 8.84 -28.75 33.01
N ALA A 567 8.76 -27.47 32.65
CA ALA A 567 9.81 -26.49 32.89
C ALA A 567 9.57 -25.69 34.20
N ASN A 568 8.36 -25.14 34.37
CA ASN A 568 8.04 -24.16 35.42
C ASN A 568 7.48 -24.74 36.75
N LYS A 569 7.12 -26.03 36.80
CA LYS A 569 6.50 -26.69 37.98
C LYS A 569 5.25 -25.97 38.54
N ALA A 570 4.52 -25.25 37.70
CA ALA A 570 3.38 -24.43 38.09
C ALA A 570 2.16 -25.26 38.57
N PRO A 571 1.69 -25.09 39.82
CA PRO A 571 0.44 -25.71 40.29
C PRO A 571 -0.81 -24.92 39.87
N GLN A 572 -0.69 -23.62 39.58
CA GLN A 572 -1.79 -22.80 39.08
C GLN A 572 -1.66 -22.63 37.56
N LYS A 573 -2.55 -23.25 36.77
CA LYS A 573 -2.56 -23.11 35.31
C LYS A 573 -3.95 -23.30 34.72
N GLU A 574 -4.28 -22.51 33.70
CA GLU A 574 -5.57 -22.52 33.03
C GLU A 574 -5.38 -22.21 31.53
N ARG A 575 -6.16 -22.86 30.67
CA ARG A 575 -6.33 -22.44 29.26
C ARG A 575 -7.65 -21.68 29.16
N ILE A 576 -7.55 -20.35 29.30
CA ILE A 576 -8.67 -19.41 29.32
C ILE A 576 -9.48 -19.47 28.02
N GLN A 577 -8.80 -19.58 26.86
CA GLN A 577 -9.43 -19.56 25.54
C GLN A 577 -8.81 -20.61 24.61
N LYS A 578 -9.66 -21.30 23.84
CA LYS A 578 -9.24 -22.11 22.68
C LYS A 578 -9.23 -21.24 21.43
N SER A 579 -8.21 -21.38 20.59
CA SER A 579 -8.13 -20.68 19.30
C SER A 579 -9.34 -20.96 18.41
N PHE A 580 -9.93 -19.92 17.83
CA PHE A 580 -11.01 -20.04 16.85
C PHE A 580 -10.81 -19.09 15.65
N ARG A 581 -10.76 -19.66 14.44
CA ARG A 581 -10.37 -18.97 13.20
C ARG A 581 -9.01 -18.28 13.33
N ASN A 582 -8.98 -17.02 13.74
CA ASN A 582 -7.78 -16.19 13.84
C ASN A 582 -7.50 -15.73 15.29
N THR A 583 -8.34 -16.07 16.27
CA THR A 583 -8.06 -15.77 17.68
C THR A 583 -6.98 -16.73 18.23
N PRO A 584 -6.09 -16.26 19.12
CA PRO A 584 -5.11 -17.12 19.75
C PRO A 584 -5.78 -18.12 20.71
N GLU A 585 -5.07 -19.22 20.95
CA GLU A 585 -5.25 -19.97 22.18
C GLU A 585 -4.55 -19.21 23.32
N VAL A 586 -5.24 -19.02 24.43
CA VAL A 586 -4.79 -18.17 25.54
C VAL A 586 -4.81 -18.97 26.83
N GLY A 587 -3.77 -18.83 27.63
CA GLY A 587 -3.68 -19.45 28.95
C GLY A 587 -2.53 -18.92 29.77
N TYR A 588 -2.27 -19.56 30.90
CA TYR A 588 -1.17 -19.21 31.79
C TYR A 588 -0.71 -20.39 32.62
N ALA A 589 0.48 -20.24 33.21
CA ALA A 589 0.92 -21.08 34.31
C ALA A 589 1.82 -20.28 35.27
N LEU A 590 1.49 -20.32 36.57
CA LEU A 590 2.16 -19.63 37.67
C LEU A 590 2.57 -20.63 38.77
N ASN A 591 3.74 -20.41 39.37
CA ASN A 591 4.25 -21.16 40.51
C ASN A 591 3.60 -20.71 41.85
N GLU A 592 4.00 -21.32 42.96
CA GLU A 592 3.43 -21.02 44.30
C GLU A 592 3.65 -19.57 44.76
N ASN A 593 4.65 -18.87 44.20
CA ASN A 593 4.98 -17.47 44.51
C ASN A 593 4.41 -16.49 43.48
N GLY A 594 3.49 -16.92 42.61
CA GLY A 594 2.93 -16.08 41.55
C GLY A 594 3.91 -15.72 40.42
N ALA A 595 5.04 -16.43 40.29
CA ALA A 595 5.98 -16.26 39.19
C ALA A 595 5.61 -17.18 38.02
N GLY A 596 5.79 -16.74 36.77
CA GLY A 596 5.49 -17.56 35.60
C GLY A 596 5.13 -16.74 34.38
N TYR A 597 4.19 -17.23 33.56
CA TYR A 597 3.85 -16.57 32.30
C TYR A 597 2.37 -16.69 31.93
N ALA A 598 1.84 -15.62 31.32
CA ALA A 598 0.63 -15.66 30.48
C ALA A 598 1.05 -15.84 29.01
N TYR A 599 0.32 -16.63 28.22
CA TYR A 599 0.67 -16.91 26.83
C TYR A 599 -0.49 -16.71 25.85
N ALA A 600 -0.14 -16.37 24.61
CA ALA A 600 -1.01 -16.47 23.43
C ALA A 600 -0.30 -17.22 22.31
N TYR A 601 -0.86 -18.35 21.91
CA TYR A 601 -0.39 -19.17 20.79
C TYR A 601 -1.31 -18.99 19.59
N TYR A 602 -0.73 -18.60 18.45
CA TYR A 602 -1.44 -18.40 17.19
C TYR A 602 -1.16 -19.61 16.27
N PRO A 603 -2.03 -20.64 16.25
CA PRO A 603 -1.71 -21.92 15.61
C PRO A 603 -1.64 -21.84 14.08
N ARG A 604 -2.40 -20.95 13.42
CA ARG A 604 -2.31 -20.74 11.97
C ARG A 604 -1.02 -20.01 11.60
N GLN A 605 -0.68 -18.97 12.37
CA GLN A 605 0.49 -18.13 12.18
C GLN A 605 1.77 -18.68 12.83
N LYS A 606 1.78 -19.89 13.42
CA LYS A 606 2.98 -20.52 14.00
C LYS A 606 3.85 -19.56 14.86
N PHE A 607 3.26 -18.90 15.85
CA PHE A 607 4.05 -18.20 16.88
C PHE A 607 3.36 -18.21 18.24
N THR A 608 4.16 -18.09 19.30
CA THR A 608 3.68 -17.94 20.68
C THR A 608 4.32 -16.71 21.32
N LEU A 609 3.49 -15.89 21.96
CA LEU A 609 3.91 -14.79 22.84
C LEU A 609 3.76 -15.22 24.29
N TYR A 610 4.70 -14.83 25.15
CA TYR A 610 4.63 -14.97 26.60
C TYR A 610 4.94 -13.63 27.28
N PHE A 611 4.17 -13.28 28.31
CA PHE A 611 4.43 -12.12 29.17
C PHE A 611 4.84 -12.63 30.56
N GLU A 612 5.93 -12.10 31.11
CA GLU A 612 6.56 -12.59 32.34
C GLU A 612 5.87 -12.02 33.60
N ALA A 613 5.52 -12.91 34.54
CA ALA A 613 5.13 -12.57 35.91
C ALA A 613 6.33 -12.80 36.84
N THR A 614 6.77 -11.77 37.57
CA THR A 614 7.87 -11.87 38.55
C THR A 614 7.45 -12.64 39.80
N TYR A 615 6.52 -12.08 40.57
CA TYR A 615 6.08 -12.53 41.89
C TYR A 615 4.69 -11.97 42.20
N ASP A 616 3.96 -12.64 43.09
CA ASP A 616 2.64 -12.25 43.61
C ASP A 616 1.53 -12.09 42.56
N ALA A 617 1.74 -12.50 41.31
CA ALA A 617 0.71 -12.46 40.28
C ALA A 617 -0.40 -13.47 40.55
N THR A 618 -1.64 -13.05 40.31
CA THR A 618 -2.85 -13.85 40.53
C THR A 618 -3.51 -14.27 39.20
N PRO A 619 -4.29 -15.38 39.19
CA PRO A 619 -5.12 -15.78 38.05
C PRO A 619 -6.02 -14.67 37.49
N ASP A 620 -6.53 -13.79 38.34
CA ASP A 620 -7.45 -12.73 37.93
C ASP A 620 -6.71 -11.55 37.29
N GLN A 621 -5.54 -11.15 37.82
CA GLN A 621 -4.64 -10.19 37.16
C GLN A 621 -4.19 -10.69 35.78
N VAL A 622 -3.93 -11.99 35.64
CA VAL A 622 -3.65 -12.60 34.33
C VAL A 622 -4.87 -12.46 33.39
N LYS A 623 -6.09 -12.67 33.89
CA LYS A 623 -7.31 -12.54 33.08
C LYS A 623 -7.55 -11.08 32.68
N GLU A 624 -7.33 -10.12 33.57
CA GLU A 624 -7.33 -8.68 33.24
C GLU A 624 -6.29 -8.32 32.19
N LEU A 625 -5.05 -8.82 32.32
CA LEU A 625 -3.99 -8.62 31.34
C LEU A 625 -4.35 -9.21 29.95
N THR A 626 -4.90 -10.42 29.89
CA THR A 626 -5.29 -11.02 28.60
C THR A 626 -6.45 -10.27 27.92
N LYS A 627 -7.36 -9.66 28.69
CA LYS A 627 -8.39 -8.74 28.17
C LYS A 627 -7.77 -7.43 27.67
N TYR A 628 -6.88 -6.82 28.45
CA TYR A 628 -6.17 -5.59 28.07
C TYR A 628 -5.34 -5.76 26.79
N LEU A 629 -4.65 -6.88 26.63
CA LEU A 629 -3.92 -7.23 25.40
C LEU A 629 -4.86 -7.56 24.22
N GLY A 630 -6.17 -7.65 24.44
CA GLY A 630 -7.19 -7.98 23.43
C GLY A 630 -7.24 -9.45 23.03
N TRP A 631 -6.63 -10.34 23.82
CA TRP A 631 -6.58 -11.78 23.55
C TRP A 631 -7.87 -12.50 23.93
N THR A 632 -8.60 -11.96 24.92
CA THR A 632 -9.85 -12.49 25.47
C THR A 632 -10.86 -11.36 25.63
N SER A 633 -12.16 -11.68 25.63
CA SER A 633 -13.28 -10.74 25.79
C SER A 633 -13.72 -10.61 27.24
#